data_AF-A0A3A4AXB3-F1
#
_entry.id   AF-A0A3A4AXB3-F1
#
_cell.length_a   1.000
_cell.length_b   1.000
_cell.length_c   1.000
_cell.angle_alpha   90.00
_cell.angle_beta   90.00
_cell.angle_gamma   90.00
#
_symmetry.space_group_name_H-M   'P 1'
#
loop_
_entity.id
_entity.type
_entity.pdbx_description
1 polymer ?
#
loop_
_entity_poly.entity_id
_entity_poly.type
_entity_poly.pdbx_seq_one_letter_code
_entity_poly.pdbx_strand_id
1 'polypeptide(L)'
;MGLTLVLRTPRPSRKTLRRATRAQRRDRRAAEAAEWETTRRLGRFLDVEVLDLSALVDRAGRDRLPVLGRLDPWKDAVFHHDELPRLEGEAGLLVKAAADDRQRRLATALRDLLARWRAEPHLLLYCDAD
;
A
#
# COMPACT_ATOMS: atom_id res chain seq x y z
N MET A 1 -6.03 1.65 14.94
CA MET A 1 -4.76 1.74 14.20
C MET A 1 -5.04 1.28 12.80
N GLY A 2 -4.85 2.17 11.83
CA GLY A 2 -5.05 1.91 10.41
C GLY A 2 -3.71 1.70 9.72
N LEU A 3 -3.74 1.09 8.55
CA LEU A 3 -2.60 1.00 7.64
C LEU A 3 -3.11 1.36 6.25
N THR A 4 -2.48 2.31 5.59
CA THR A 4 -2.88 2.72 4.25
C THR A 4 -1.89 2.19 3.22
N LEU A 5 -2.39 1.36 2.31
CA LEU A 5 -1.65 0.91 1.14
C LEU A 5 -1.96 1.83 -0.02
N VAL A 6 -0.94 2.39 -0.67
CA VAL A 6 -1.14 3.41 -1.69
C VAL A 6 -0.12 3.34 -2.83
N LEU A 7 -0.62 3.38 -4.08
CA LEU A 7 0.21 3.39 -5.28
C LEU A 7 0.54 4.83 -5.67
N ARG A 8 1.83 5.17 -5.71
CA ARG A 8 2.31 6.51 -6.04
C ARG A 8 3.57 6.51 -6.88
N THR A 9 3.82 7.63 -7.54
CA THR A 9 5.10 7.86 -8.18
C THR A 9 6.23 7.90 -7.13
N PRO A 10 7.45 7.47 -7.48
CA PRO A 10 8.60 7.58 -6.58
C PRO A 10 8.81 9.03 -6.11
N ARG A 11 8.82 9.26 -4.80
CA ARG A 11 9.08 10.60 -4.27
C ARG A 11 10.56 10.96 -4.44
N PRO A 12 10.90 12.18 -4.90
CA PRO A 12 12.29 12.64 -4.92
C PRO A 12 12.85 12.72 -3.49
N SER A 13 14.13 12.36 -3.30
CA SER A 13 14.74 12.22 -1.98
C SER A 13 14.72 13.52 -1.15
N ARG A 14 14.61 13.41 0.19
CA ARG A 14 14.57 14.54 1.13
C ARG A 14 15.76 15.52 1.04
N LYS A 15 16.90 15.16 0.41
CA LYS A 15 18.08 16.03 0.27
C LYS A 15 17.78 17.30 -0.55
N THR A 16 16.86 17.26 -1.52
CA THR A 16 16.46 18.43 -2.32
C THR A 16 15.62 19.43 -1.54
N LEU A 17 14.97 19.02 -0.44
CA LEU A 17 14.04 19.88 0.32
C LEU A 17 14.74 20.84 1.29
N ARG A 18 15.96 20.52 1.76
CA ARG A 18 16.68 21.41 2.71
C ARG A 18 17.00 22.79 2.12
N ARG A 19 17.04 22.91 0.79
CA ARG A 19 17.29 24.16 0.05
C ARG A 19 16.02 24.79 -0.52
N ALA A 20 14.84 24.22 -0.26
CA ALA A 20 13.59 24.68 -0.86
C ALA A 20 13.04 25.95 -0.17
N THR A 21 12.65 26.93 -0.97
CA THR A 21 12.03 28.19 -0.53
C THR A 21 10.62 27.95 0.03
N ARG A 22 10.06 28.94 0.76
CA ARG A 22 8.69 28.86 1.29
C ARG A 22 7.64 28.65 0.19
N ALA A 23 7.83 29.29 -0.97
CA ALA A 23 6.97 29.11 -2.15
C ALA A 23 7.01 27.65 -2.64
N GLN A 24 8.21 27.10 -2.85
CA GLN A 24 8.40 25.71 -3.26
C GLN A 24 7.79 24.70 -2.29
N ARG A 25 7.83 24.97 -0.98
CA ARG A 25 7.15 24.12 0.03
C ARG A 25 5.63 24.19 -0.08
N ARG A 26 5.06 25.36 -0.40
CA ARG A 26 3.61 25.53 -0.59
C ARG A 26 3.15 24.83 -1.86
N ASP A 27 3.86 25.03 -2.96
CA ASP A 27 3.58 24.37 -4.25
C ASP A 27 3.67 22.85 -4.10
N ARG A 28 4.64 22.37 -3.32
CA ARG A 28 4.76 20.95 -3.02
C ARG A 28 3.57 20.41 -2.22
N ARG A 29 3.11 21.12 -1.19
CA ARG A 29 1.91 20.70 -0.43
C ARG A 29 0.67 20.67 -1.33
N ALA A 30 0.53 21.63 -2.24
CA ALA A 30 -0.55 21.64 -3.21
C ALA A 30 -0.46 20.45 -4.18
N ALA A 31 0.76 20.14 -4.67
CA ALA A 31 0.99 18.97 -5.51
C ALA A 31 0.71 17.65 -4.78
N GLU A 32 1.10 17.52 -3.52
CA GLU A 32 0.81 16.34 -2.69
C GLU A 32 -0.69 16.16 -2.44
N ALA A 33 -1.42 17.25 -2.20
CA ALA A 33 -2.88 17.21 -2.07
C ALA A 33 -3.57 16.79 -3.38
N ALA A 34 -3.11 17.31 -4.52
CA ALA A 34 -3.61 16.92 -5.83
C ALA A 34 -3.28 15.46 -6.18
N GLU A 35 -2.10 14.97 -5.77
CA GLU A 35 -1.70 13.57 -5.93
C GLU A 35 -2.60 12.65 -5.09
N TRP A 36 -2.90 13.02 -3.85
CA TRP A 36 -3.84 12.27 -2.99
C TRP A 36 -5.24 12.22 -3.58
N GLU A 37 -5.75 13.34 -4.10
CA GLU A 37 -7.07 13.39 -4.74
C GLU A 37 -7.10 12.49 -5.99
N THR A 38 -6.05 12.55 -6.80
CA THR A 38 -5.90 11.69 -7.99
C THR A 38 -5.84 10.22 -7.60
N THR A 39 -5.07 9.90 -6.56
CA THR A 39 -4.96 8.54 -6.01
C THR A 39 -6.32 8.00 -5.57
N ARG A 40 -7.11 8.83 -4.87
CA ARG A 40 -8.47 8.47 -4.44
C ARG A 40 -9.39 8.24 -5.62
N ARG A 41 -9.43 9.19 -6.57
CA ARG A 41 -10.26 9.11 -7.77
C ARG A 41 -9.94 7.87 -8.61
N LEU A 42 -8.66 7.51 -8.69
CA LEU A 42 -8.19 6.36 -9.45
C LEU A 42 -8.18 5.06 -8.63
N GLY A 43 -8.74 5.06 -7.40
CA GLY A 43 -8.81 3.90 -6.51
C GLY A 43 -7.45 3.22 -6.31
N ARG A 44 -6.39 4.01 -6.20
CA ARG A 44 -5.01 3.58 -6.00
C ARG A 44 -4.62 3.50 -4.52
N PHE A 45 -5.61 3.43 -3.64
CA PHE A 45 -5.41 3.32 -2.21
C PHE A 45 -6.35 2.28 -1.61
N LEU A 46 -5.91 1.70 -0.50
CA LEU A 46 -6.67 0.77 0.31
C LEU A 46 -6.38 1.06 1.78
N ASP A 47 -7.42 1.43 2.52
CA ASP A 47 -7.35 1.53 3.97
C ASP A 47 -7.58 0.15 4.58
N VAL A 48 -6.65 -0.26 5.43
CA VAL A 48 -6.60 -1.58 6.02
C VAL A 48 -6.72 -1.43 7.54
N GLU A 49 -7.71 -2.10 8.11
CA GLU A 49 -7.75 -2.26 9.56
C GLU A 49 -6.73 -3.32 9.98
N VAL A 50 -5.83 -2.92 10.87
CA VAL A 50 -4.69 -3.74 11.30
C VAL A 50 -5.14 -5.05 11.94
N LEU A 51 -6.24 -5.01 12.71
CA LEU A 51 -6.80 -6.19 13.36
C LEU A 51 -7.29 -7.22 12.34
N ASP A 52 -7.99 -6.77 11.29
CA ASP A 52 -8.46 -7.65 10.22
C ASP A 52 -7.29 -8.24 9.44
N LEU A 53 -6.29 -7.41 9.10
CA LEU A 53 -5.10 -7.86 8.38
C LEU A 53 -4.31 -8.87 9.20
N SER A 54 -4.06 -8.59 10.48
CA SER A 54 -3.33 -9.51 11.35
C SER A 54 -4.05 -10.84 11.47
N ALA A 55 -5.36 -10.83 11.75
CA ALA A 55 -6.16 -12.05 11.85
C ALA A 55 -6.13 -12.86 10.55
N LEU A 56 -6.13 -12.19 9.40
CA LEU A 56 -6.06 -12.83 8.09
C LEU A 56 -4.67 -13.40 7.79
N VAL A 57 -3.60 -12.67 8.12
CA VAL A 57 -2.20 -13.10 7.98
C VAL A 57 -1.92 -14.31 8.87
N ASP A 58 -2.35 -14.28 10.13
CA ASP A 58 -2.19 -15.38 11.08
C ASP A 58 -2.89 -16.64 10.55
N ARG A 59 -4.09 -16.48 9.98
CA ARG A 59 -4.86 -17.58 9.40
C ARG A 59 -4.26 -18.17 8.13
N ALA A 60 -3.70 -17.32 7.27
CA ALA A 60 -2.98 -17.75 6.07
C ALA A 60 -1.62 -18.40 6.40
N GLY A 61 -1.12 -18.19 7.62
CA GLY A 61 0.18 -18.65 8.10
C GLY A 61 1.27 -17.67 7.71
N ARG A 62 1.76 -16.88 8.68
CA ARG A 62 2.72 -15.79 8.47
C ARG A 62 3.99 -16.22 7.73
N ASP A 63 4.48 -17.43 7.96
CA ASP A 63 5.66 -17.99 7.28
C ASP A 63 5.48 -18.14 5.76
N ARG A 64 4.23 -18.24 5.30
CA ARG A 64 3.86 -18.32 3.88
C ARG A 64 3.70 -16.94 3.25
N LEU A 65 3.81 -15.88 4.04
CA LEU A 65 3.62 -14.49 3.65
C LEU A 65 4.89 -13.65 3.90
N PRO A 66 6.03 -13.98 3.28
CA PRO A 66 7.29 -13.27 3.50
C PRO A 66 7.27 -11.81 3.03
N VAL A 67 6.34 -11.40 2.17
CA VAL A 67 6.15 -9.99 1.80
C VAL A 67 5.06 -9.33 2.63
N LEU A 68 3.83 -9.84 2.59
CA LEU A 68 2.69 -9.27 3.30
C LEU A 68 2.83 -9.37 4.82
N GLY A 69 3.54 -10.36 5.33
CA GLY A 69 3.87 -10.49 6.76
C GLY A 69 4.86 -9.43 7.26
N ARG A 70 5.50 -8.69 6.35
CA ARG A 70 6.32 -7.49 6.66
C ARG A 70 5.46 -6.23 6.82
N LEU A 71 4.19 -6.26 6.44
CA LEU A 71 3.29 -5.13 6.68
C LEU A 71 3.23 -4.89 8.18
N ASP A 72 3.78 -3.76 8.58
CA ASP A 72 3.93 -3.36 9.97
C ASP A 72 3.11 -2.08 10.15
N PRO A 73 2.07 -2.10 10.99
CA PRO A 73 1.22 -0.94 11.23
C PRO A 73 1.93 0.19 11.99
N TRP A 74 3.18 -0.01 12.39
CA TRP A 74 4.01 0.98 13.07
C TRP A 74 5.21 1.44 12.23
N LYS A 75 5.39 0.90 11.02
CA LYS A 75 6.51 1.26 10.15
C LYS A 75 6.07 1.44 8.71
N ASP A 76 6.50 2.56 8.15
CA ASP A 76 6.37 2.78 6.72
C ASP A 76 7.18 1.75 5.94
N ALA A 77 6.60 1.22 4.87
CA ALA A 77 7.29 0.34 3.94
C ALA A 77 7.04 0.77 2.50
N VAL A 78 7.99 0.49 1.62
CA VAL A 78 7.86 0.73 0.18
C VAL A 78 8.16 -0.57 -0.53
N PHE A 79 7.23 -1.02 -1.36
CA PHE A 79 7.39 -2.20 -2.19
C PHE A 79 7.64 -1.80 -3.63
N HIS A 80 8.56 -2.51 -4.26
CA HIS A 80 8.95 -2.29 -5.63
C HIS A 80 8.26 -3.29 -6.56
N HIS A 81 8.16 -2.94 -7.85
CA HIS A 81 7.38 -3.73 -8.80
C HIS A 81 7.96 -5.14 -9.04
N ASP A 82 9.23 -5.38 -8.74
CA ASP A 82 9.85 -6.71 -8.70
C ASP A 82 9.27 -7.62 -7.60
N GLU A 83 8.70 -7.05 -6.54
CA GLU A 83 8.01 -7.79 -5.48
C GLU A 83 6.55 -8.14 -5.85
N LEU A 84 5.99 -7.54 -6.91
CA LEU A 84 4.60 -7.70 -7.32
C LEU A 84 4.20 -9.18 -7.57
N PRO A 85 4.96 -10.01 -8.30
CA PRO A 85 4.57 -11.40 -8.54
C PRO A 85 4.42 -12.19 -7.24
N ARG A 86 5.27 -11.89 -6.25
CA ARG A 86 5.24 -12.53 -4.94
C ARG A 86 4.05 -12.04 -4.11
N LEU A 87 3.79 -10.73 -4.13
CA LEU A 87 2.61 -10.11 -3.51
C LEU A 87 1.30 -10.65 -4.10
N GLU A 88 1.19 -10.82 -5.41
CA GLU A 88 0.02 -11.42 -6.06
C GLU A 88 -0.22 -12.86 -5.57
N GLY A 89 0.84 -13.65 -5.47
CA GLY A 89 0.77 -15.02 -4.93
C GLY A 89 0.30 -15.05 -3.47
N GLU A 90 0.88 -14.19 -2.63
CA GLU A 90 0.52 -14.06 -1.21
C GLU A 90 -0.91 -13.53 -1.01
N ALA A 91 -1.36 -12.56 -1.82
CA ALA A 91 -2.74 -12.10 -1.81
C ALA A 91 -3.72 -13.23 -2.18
N GLY A 92 -3.32 -14.11 -3.11
CA GLY A 92 -4.07 -15.33 -3.42
C GLY A 92 -4.21 -16.28 -2.23
N LEU A 93 -3.19 -16.38 -1.36
CA LEU A 93 -3.27 -17.15 -0.12
C LEU A 93 -4.23 -16.50 0.89
N LEU A 94 -4.20 -15.17 1.03
CA LEU A 94 -5.13 -14.44 1.89
C LEU A 94 -6.58 -14.64 1.45
N VAL A 95 -6.87 -14.57 0.14
CA VAL A 95 -8.22 -14.83 -0.39
C VAL A 95 -8.72 -16.23 -0.02
N LYS A 96 -7.85 -17.25 -0.09
CA LYS A 96 -8.19 -18.62 0.29
C LYS A 96 -8.35 -18.80 1.81
N ALA A 97 -7.61 -18.03 2.60
CA ALA A 97 -7.63 -18.12 4.06
C ALA A 97 -8.80 -17.36 4.71
N ALA A 98 -9.42 -16.41 3.99
CA ALA A 98 -10.48 -15.57 4.52
C ALA A 98 -11.70 -16.38 5.04
N ALA A 99 -12.00 -16.21 6.33
CA ALA A 99 -13.07 -16.95 7.00
C ALA A 99 -14.42 -16.23 6.93
N ASP A 100 -14.41 -14.90 6.96
CA ASP A 100 -15.61 -14.07 6.97
C ASP A 100 -15.64 -13.09 5.78
N ASP A 101 -16.77 -12.39 5.63
CA ASP A 101 -16.97 -11.46 4.52
C ASP A 101 -16.07 -10.23 4.60
N ARG A 102 -15.67 -9.81 5.81
CA ARG A 102 -14.77 -8.68 6.02
C ARG A 102 -13.38 -9.00 5.51
N GLN A 103 -12.85 -10.16 5.89
CA GLN A 103 -11.58 -10.71 5.42
C GLN A 103 -11.61 -10.97 3.91
N ARG A 104 -12.70 -11.51 3.36
CA ARG A 104 -12.85 -11.73 1.91
C ARG A 104 -12.81 -10.42 1.14
N ARG A 105 -13.50 -9.38 1.64
CA ARG A 105 -13.48 -8.03 1.05
C ARG A 105 -12.07 -7.44 1.09
N LEU A 106 -11.38 -7.52 2.23
CA LEU A 106 -10.01 -7.02 2.37
C LEU A 106 -9.05 -7.73 1.40
N ALA A 107 -9.07 -9.06 1.35
CA ALA A 107 -8.20 -9.83 0.46
C ALA A 107 -8.47 -9.54 -1.02
N THR A 108 -9.76 -9.38 -1.38
CA THR A 108 -10.16 -9.02 -2.75
C THR A 108 -9.71 -7.60 -3.09
N ALA A 109 -9.92 -6.63 -2.20
CA ALA A 109 -9.50 -5.26 -2.42
C ALA A 109 -7.97 -5.13 -2.56
N LEU A 110 -7.21 -5.90 -1.77
CA LEU A 110 -5.76 -6.00 -1.92
C LEU A 110 -5.39 -6.55 -3.31
N ARG A 111 -6.04 -7.63 -3.75
CA ARG A 111 -5.80 -8.22 -5.08
C ARG A 111 -6.12 -7.22 -6.20
N ASP A 112 -7.20 -6.46 -6.06
CA ASP A 112 -7.59 -5.44 -7.04
C ASP A 112 -6.60 -4.28 -7.07
N LEU A 113 -6.04 -3.88 -5.91
CA LEU A 113 -4.97 -2.89 -5.84
C LEU A 113 -3.70 -3.40 -6.55
N LEU A 114 -3.30 -4.65 -6.33
CA LEU A 114 -2.15 -5.25 -7.01
C LEU A 114 -2.37 -5.37 -8.52
N ALA A 115 -3.59 -5.70 -8.96
CA ALA A 115 -3.94 -5.73 -10.38
C ALA A 115 -3.83 -4.34 -11.03
N ARG A 116 -4.20 -3.26 -10.31
CA ARG A 116 -3.97 -1.88 -10.76
C ARG A 116 -2.48 -1.57 -10.83
N TRP A 117 -1.71 -1.98 -9.83
CA TRP A 117 -0.26 -1.77 -9.84
C TRP A 117 0.41 -2.46 -11.03
N ARG A 118 -0.03 -3.67 -11.36
CA ARG A 118 0.42 -4.40 -12.55
C ARG A 118 0.22 -3.61 -13.85
N ALA A 119 -0.91 -2.90 -13.96
CA ALA A 119 -1.20 -2.05 -15.11
C ALA A 119 -0.36 -0.76 -15.15
N GLU A 120 0.27 -0.41 -14.02
CA GLU A 120 0.97 0.85 -13.81
C GLU A 120 2.37 0.63 -13.19
N PRO A 121 3.31 0.03 -13.94
CA PRO A 121 4.59 -0.44 -13.41
C PRO A 121 5.54 0.68 -12.96
N HIS A 122 5.23 1.94 -13.29
CA HIS A 122 6.00 3.12 -12.91
C HIS A 122 5.68 3.60 -11.47
N LEU A 123 4.65 3.03 -10.84
CA LEU A 123 4.27 3.33 -9.46
C LEU A 123 5.02 2.42 -8.47
N LEU A 124 5.10 2.87 -7.22
CA LEU A 124 5.52 2.08 -6.07
C LEU A 124 4.35 1.94 -5.10
N LEU A 125 4.29 0.82 -4.38
CA LEU A 125 3.33 0.62 -3.32
C LEU A 125 3.92 1.10 -1.99
N TYR A 126 3.38 2.17 -1.47
CA TYR A 126 3.68 2.68 -0.14
C TYR A 126 2.71 2.07 0.86
N CYS A 127 3.24 1.69 2.02
CA CYS A 127 2.50 1.32 3.20
C CYS A 127 2.77 2.44 4.21
N ASP A 128 1.78 3.29 4.44
CA ASP A 128 1.84 4.40 5.39
C ASP A 128 1.15 3.93 6.69
N ALA A 129 1.88 3.94 7.81
CA ALA A 129 1.32 3.67 9.13
C ALA A 129 0.51 4.90 9.62
N ASP A 130 -0.70 4.67 10.13
CA ASP A 130 -1.63 5.72 10.62
C ASP A 130 -1.53 5.92 12.13
#